data_AF-A0A921NYR5-F1
#
_entry.id   AF-A0A921NYR5-F1
#
_cell.length_a   1.000
_cell.length_b   1.000
_cell.length_c   1.000
_cell.angle_alpha   90.00
_cell.angle_beta   90.00
_cell.angle_gamma   90.00
#
_symmetry.space_group_name_H-M   'P 1'
#
loop_
_entity.id
_entity.type
_entity.pdbx_description
1 polymer ?
#
loop_
_entity_poly.entity_id
_entity_poly.type
_entity_poly.pdbx_seq_one_letter_code
_entity_poly.pdbx_strand_id
1 'polypeptide(L)'
;MLIWPEHTSRRGRFRTQPEDVDALVRIHLAEACRRWGIGRDQAVDVAVYAHGGLTDEDAAAVSARQWVPMLYDQRIFPVFLMWETGALRTISNMIEDHLAPLDQRAAGRLQQLRERWKEWWNQRVESIARPLGRPLWREMKENAAKIGNNPASGARMLLDVLRGKAREYGLPRVRLHLVGHSAGSIVHAHLGVAAIRAGFDLRSVSLIAPAVRVDEFDRTLGQAVLRTGTRMLVAHLTDAAERADPTCRPYGHSLLYLVSRAFEDHRETPLLGLERDLVPARATLPWGAQMLAVASPQTAIARLPSAQGVDTRCSRPTEATTHGSLDDDPAVHHLVVQLIRKS
;
A
#
# COMPACT_ATOMS: atom_id res chain seq x y z
N MET A 1 11.36 -13.32 2.15
CA MET A 1 9.93 -13.26 1.77
C MET A 1 9.16 -13.81 2.95
N LEU A 2 8.29 -13.01 3.58
CA LEU A 2 7.50 -13.44 4.72
C LEU A 2 6.05 -13.62 4.25
N ILE A 3 5.50 -14.84 4.35
CA ILE A 3 4.14 -15.18 3.93
C ILE A 3 3.37 -15.68 5.16
N TRP A 4 2.25 -15.04 5.50
CA TRP A 4 1.45 -15.43 6.68
C TRP A 4 -0.02 -15.72 6.35
N PRO A 5 -0.54 -16.90 6.72
CA PRO A 5 -1.96 -17.22 6.62
C PRO A 5 -2.74 -16.86 7.89
N GLU A 6 -4.01 -16.53 7.71
CA GLU A 6 -5.01 -16.43 8.76
C GLU A 6 -5.08 -17.69 9.63
N HIS A 7 -5.58 -17.52 10.87
CA HIS A 7 -5.97 -18.58 11.80
C HIS A 7 -6.21 -19.94 11.12
N THR A 8 -5.28 -20.89 11.28
CA THR A 8 -5.50 -22.31 10.96
C THR A 8 -6.10 -22.61 9.57
N SER A 9 -5.75 -21.87 8.52
CA SER A 9 -6.04 -22.27 7.13
C SER A 9 -5.08 -23.36 6.67
N ARG A 10 -5.59 -24.58 6.43
CA ARG A 10 -4.81 -25.73 5.92
C ARG A 10 -4.45 -25.63 4.43
N ARG A 11 -4.62 -24.47 3.75
CA ARG A 11 -4.61 -24.41 2.26
C ARG A 11 -3.58 -23.48 1.59
N GLY A 12 -2.88 -22.58 2.29
CA GLY A 12 -1.84 -21.72 1.68
C GLY A 12 -0.54 -22.47 1.35
N ARG A 13 0.07 -22.22 0.18
CA ARG A 13 1.29 -22.91 -0.31
C ARG A 13 2.59 -22.44 0.36
N PHE A 14 2.58 -21.29 1.02
CA PHE A 14 3.75 -20.74 1.69
C PHE A 14 3.42 -20.34 3.13
N ARG A 15 4.33 -20.65 4.06
CA ARG A 15 4.19 -20.34 5.49
C ARG A 15 5.51 -19.82 6.02
N THR A 16 5.48 -18.72 6.75
CA THR A 16 6.59 -18.23 7.56
C THR A 16 6.44 -18.76 8.97
N GLN A 17 7.47 -19.45 9.45
CA GLN A 17 7.62 -19.83 10.85
C GLN A 17 8.47 -18.76 11.60
N PRO A 18 8.40 -18.69 12.94
CA PRO A 18 9.27 -17.81 13.71
C PRO A 18 10.76 -17.98 13.38
N GLU A 19 11.19 -19.20 13.06
CA GLU A 19 12.54 -19.54 12.65
C GLU A 19 12.92 -18.90 11.30
N ASP A 20 11.97 -18.73 10.38
CA ASP A 20 12.21 -18.06 9.10
C ASP A 20 12.44 -16.55 9.30
N VAL A 21 11.71 -15.94 10.24
CA VAL A 21 11.89 -14.53 10.62
C VAL A 21 13.25 -14.34 11.31
N ASP A 22 13.62 -15.26 12.20
CA ASP A 22 14.94 -15.28 12.84
C ASP A 22 16.05 -15.39 11.79
N ALA A 23 15.94 -16.34 10.86
CA ALA A 23 16.90 -16.53 9.77
C ALA A 23 16.99 -15.31 8.85
N LEU A 24 15.87 -14.64 8.55
CA LEU A 24 15.84 -13.41 7.77
C LEU A 24 16.74 -12.32 8.38
N VAL A 25 16.68 -12.15 9.70
CA VAL A 25 17.46 -11.13 10.41
C VAL A 25 18.89 -11.62 10.68
N ARG A 26 19.04 -12.82 11.27
CA ARG A 26 20.33 -13.36 11.70
C ARG A 26 21.27 -13.72 10.55
N ILE A 27 20.73 -14.21 9.45
CA ILE A 27 21.53 -14.70 8.31
C ILE A 27 21.49 -13.67 7.18
N HIS A 28 20.31 -13.35 6.66
CA HIS A 28 20.21 -12.57 5.42
C HIS A 28 20.54 -11.09 5.62
N LEU A 29 20.03 -10.45 6.67
CA LEU A 29 20.39 -9.06 6.97
C LEU A 29 21.86 -8.93 7.40
N ALA A 30 22.38 -9.87 8.20
CA ALA A 30 23.80 -9.89 8.56
C ALA A 30 24.70 -10.01 7.32
N GLU A 31 24.37 -10.92 6.40
CA GLU A 31 25.09 -11.09 5.14
C GLU A 31 25.03 -9.84 4.25
N ALA A 32 23.85 -9.19 4.17
CA ALA A 32 23.71 -7.94 3.44
C ALA A 32 24.61 -6.84 4.04
N CYS A 33 24.60 -6.68 5.37
CA CYS A 33 25.48 -5.73 6.05
C CYS A 33 26.96 -6.00 5.75
N ARG A 34 27.38 -7.27 5.80
CA ARG A 34 28.75 -7.69 5.46
C ARG A 34 29.12 -7.33 4.03
N ARG A 35 28.26 -7.64 3.05
CA ARG A 35 28.46 -7.31 1.63
C ARG A 35 28.54 -5.81 1.37
N TRP A 36 27.76 -5.03 2.10
CA TRP A 36 27.71 -3.57 1.96
C TRP A 36 28.77 -2.84 2.80
N GLY A 37 29.55 -3.56 3.60
CA GLY A 37 30.57 -2.99 4.48
C GLY A 37 30.00 -2.16 5.63
N ILE A 38 28.78 -2.49 6.08
CA ILE A 38 28.10 -1.77 7.17
C ILE A 38 28.48 -2.42 8.51
N GLY A 39 29.23 -1.70 9.33
CA GLY A 39 29.65 -2.13 10.67
C GLY A 39 28.60 -1.87 11.75
N ARG A 40 28.76 -2.50 12.92
CA ARG A 40 27.82 -2.44 14.06
C ARG A 40 27.49 -1.04 14.57
N ASP A 41 28.41 -0.09 14.41
CA ASP A 41 28.27 1.29 14.89
C ASP A 41 27.60 2.21 13.86
N GLN A 42 27.27 1.68 12.68
CA GLN A 42 26.55 2.37 11.61
C GLN A 42 25.06 2.03 11.64
N ALA A 43 24.34 2.41 10.57
CA ALA A 43 22.94 2.10 10.38
C ALA A 43 22.69 1.39 9.03
N VAL A 44 21.69 0.52 9.00
CA VAL A 44 21.18 -0.14 7.80
C VAL A 44 19.72 0.23 7.59
N ASP A 45 19.35 0.48 6.34
CA ASP A 45 17.96 0.72 5.95
C ASP A 45 17.25 -0.62 5.75
N VAL A 46 16.11 -0.80 6.40
CA VAL A 46 15.23 -1.95 6.22
C VAL A 46 13.88 -1.44 5.72
N ALA A 47 13.50 -1.85 4.51
CA ALA A 47 12.22 -1.49 3.91
C ALA A 47 11.25 -2.66 3.96
N VAL A 48 10.12 -2.49 4.65
CA VAL A 48 9.05 -3.46 4.71
C VAL A 48 8.00 -3.10 3.67
N TYR A 49 7.93 -3.89 2.61
CA TYR A 49 6.95 -3.75 1.54
C TYR A 49 5.72 -4.62 1.83
N ALA A 50 4.52 -4.06 1.71
CA ALA A 50 3.24 -4.78 1.82
C ALA A 50 2.42 -4.57 0.53
N HIS A 51 2.13 -5.68 -0.17
CA HIS A 51 1.40 -5.62 -1.44
C HIS A 51 -0.10 -5.36 -1.28
N GLY A 52 -0.74 -5.00 -2.39
CA GLY A 52 -2.17 -4.74 -2.50
C GLY A 52 -3.06 -5.99 -2.51
N GLY A 53 -4.37 -5.77 -2.34
CA GLY A 53 -5.37 -6.83 -2.18
C GLY A 53 -5.86 -7.52 -3.45
N LEU A 54 -5.49 -7.05 -4.65
CA LEU A 54 -5.98 -7.61 -5.93
C LEU A 54 -5.06 -8.69 -6.52
N THR A 55 -3.89 -8.90 -5.94
CA THR A 55 -2.85 -9.75 -6.53
C THR A 55 -3.04 -11.20 -6.11
N ASP A 56 -2.92 -12.15 -7.03
CA ASP A 56 -2.58 -13.53 -6.67
C ASP A 56 -1.15 -13.62 -6.14
N GLU A 57 -0.79 -14.80 -5.61
CA GLU A 57 0.59 -15.15 -5.30
C GLU A 57 1.54 -14.83 -6.48
N ASP A 58 1.09 -15.01 -7.73
CA ASP A 58 1.87 -14.72 -8.95
C ASP A 58 2.10 -13.22 -9.16
N ALA A 59 1.06 -12.37 -9.07
CA ALA A 59 1.21 -10.93 -9.17
C ALA A 59 1.99 -10.33 -7.98
N ALA A 60 1.81 -10.86 -6.77
CA ALA A 60 2.63 -10.48 -5.62
C ALA A 60 4.10 -10.87 -5.83
N ALA A 61 4.37 -12.01 -6.47
CA ALA A 61 5.72 -12.40 -6.88
C ALA A 61 6.30 -11.49 -7.98
N VAL A 62 5.47 -10.97 -8.90
CA VAL A 62 5.90 -9.97 -9.89
C VAL A 62 6.32 -8.66 -9.19
N SER A 63 5.49 -8.11 -8.30
CA SER A 63 5.87 -6.92 -7.51
C SER A 63 7.15 -7.18 -6.70
N ALA A 64 7.28 -8.36 -6.08
CA ALA A 64 8.49 -8.73 -5.34
C ALA A 64 9.73 -8.77 -6.25
N ARG A 65 9.61 -9.31 -7.48
CA ARG A 65 10.72 -9.35 -8.46
C ARG A 65 11.16 -7.97 -8.93
N GLN A 66 10.32 -6.94 -8.81
CA GLN A 66 10.71 -5.57 -9.10
C GLN A 66 11.29 -4.86 -7.87
N TRP A 67 10.55 -4.87 -6.75
CA TRP A 67 10.93 -4.13 -5.54
C TRP A 67 12.16 -4.70 -4.85
N VAL A 68 12.31 -6.02 -4.77
CA VAL A 68 13.41 -6.65 -4.01
C VAL A 68 14.77 -6.32 -4.64
N PRO A 69 15.03 -6.56 -5.93
CA PRO A 69 16.32 -6.20 -6.53
C PRO A 69 16.57 -4.70 -6.48
N MET A 70 15.56 -3.88 -6.80
CA MET A 70 15.70 -2.43 -6.79
C MET A 70 16.14 -1.88 -5.43
N LEU A 71 15.51 -2.30 -4.34
CA LEU A 71 15.88 -1.87 -3.00
C LEU A 71 17.27 -2.40 -2.62
N TYR A 72 17.55 -3.66 -2.92
CA TYR A 72 18.82 -4.30 -2.57
C TYR A 72 20.02 -3.65 -3.29
N ASP A 73 19.86 -3.28 -4.57
CA ASP A 73 20.87 -2.56 -5.35
C ASP A 73 21.19 -1.17 -4.77
N GLN A 74 20.22 -0.58 -4.06
CA GLN A 74 20.37 0.68 -3.35
C GLN A 74 20.86 0.50 -1.90
N ARG A 75 21.27 -0.71 -1.51
CA ARG A 75 21.68 -1.08 -0.14
C ARG A 75 20.59 -0.89 0.91
N ILE A 76 19.34 -1.04 0.50
CA ILE A 76 18.17 -1.05 1.37
C ILE A 76 17.73 -2.50 1.50
N PHE A 77 17.72 -3.06 2.70
CA PHE A 77 17.34 -4.45 2.92
C PHE A 77 15.82 -4.63 2.75
N PRO A 78 15.35 -5.38 1.74
CA PRO A 78 13.94 -5.52 1.48
C PRO A 78 13.34 -6.67 2.29
N VAL A 79 12.23 -6.38 2.97
CA VAL A 79 11.34 -7.38 3.56
C VAL A 79 10.01 -7.28 2.85
N PHE A 80 9.69 -8.30 2.04
CA PHE A 80 8.42 -8.38 1.34
C PHE A 80 7.41 -9.18 2.17
N LEU A 81 6.34 -8.51 2.64
CA LEU A 81 5.21 -9.10 3.33
C LEU A 81 4.16 -9.54 2.31
N MET A 82 3.89 -10.83 2.32
CA MET A 82 2.85 -11.46 1.52
C MET A 82 1.74 -11.97 2.42
N TRP A 83 0.50 -11.73 2.01
CA TRP A 83 -0.69 -12.11 2.77
C TRP A 83 -1.80 -12.54 1.83
N GLU A 84 -2.74 -13.37 2.32
CA GLU A 84 -3.81 -13.87 1.47
C GLU A 84 -4.81 -12.76 1.12
N THR A 85 -4.85 -12.43 -0.17
CA THR A 85 -5.60 -11.31 -0.73
C THR A 85 -6.77 -11.76 -1.60
N GLY A 86 -7.11 -13.06 -1.59
CA GLY A 86 -8.10 -13.67 -2.49
C GLY A 86 -9.49 -12.99 -2.51
N ALA A 87 -9.82 -12.19 -1.50
CA ALA A 87 -11.07 -11.43 -1.38
C ALA A 87 -11.33 -10.48 -2.56
N LEU A 88 -10.40 -9.58 -2.94
CA LEU A 88 -10.72 -8.56 -3.97
C LEU A 88 -10.81 -9.13 -5.39
N ARG A 89 -10.03 -10.17 -5.70
CA ARG A 89 -10.16 -10.86 -6.98
C ARG A 89 -11.47 -11.64 -7.05
N THR A 90 -11.86 -12.30 -5.97
CA THR A 90 -13.16 -12.98 -5.88
C THR A 90 -14.30 -12.00 -6.12
N ILE A 91 -14.20 -10.78 -5.56
CA ILE A 91 -15.17 -9.72 -5.81
C ILE A 91 -15.17 -9.29 -7.29
N SER A 92 -13.98 -9.04 -7.88
CA SER A 92 -13.88 -8.61 -9.28
C SER A 92 -14.46 -9.66 -10.22
N ASN A 93 -14.14 -10.94 -10.01
CA ASN A 93 -14.68 -12.05 -10.80
C ASN A 93 -16.19 -12.20 -10.62
N MET A 94 -16.71 -12.14 -9.38
CA MET A 94 -18.16 -12.20 -9.13
C MET A 94 -18.91 -11.04 -9.82
N ILE A 95 -18.34 -9.84 -9.79
CA ILE A 95 -18.90 -8.67 -10.46
C ILE A 95 -18.89 -8.87 -11.98
N GLU A 96 -17.77 -9.34 -12.54
CA GLU A 96 -17.66 -9.63 -13.96
C GLU A 96 -18.69 -10.71 -14.39
N ASP A 97 -18.78 -11.82 -13.67
CA ASP A 97 -19.70 -12.92 -13.95
C ASP A 97 -21.18 -12.49 -13.89
N HIS A 98 -21.54 -11.66 -12.91
CA HIS A 98 -22.93 -11.21 -12.74
C HIS A 98 -23.32 -10.07 -13.70
N LEU A 99 -22.36 -9.29 -14.20
CA LEU A 99 -22.63 -8.05 -14.92
C LEU A 99 -22.24 -8.07 -16.40
N ALA A 100 -21.29 -8.93 -16.81
CA ALA A 100 -20.97 -9.15 -18.23
C ALA A 100 -22.21 -9.54 -19.07
N PRO A 101 -23.16 -10.37 -18.58
CA PRO A 101 -24.39 -10.68 -19.33
C PRO A 101 -25.35 -9.50 -19.46
N LEU A 102 -25.23 -8.48 -18.60
CA LEU A 102 -26.07 -7.28 -18.61
C LEU A 102 -25.48 -6.20 -19.51
N ASP A 103 -24.14 -6.09 -19.58
CA ASP A 103 -23.42 -5.15 -20.44
C ASP A 103 -23.63 -5.47 -21.94
N GLN A 104 -23.59 -6.76 -22.31
CA GLN A 104 -23.82 -7.22 -23.68
C GLN A 104 -25.24 -6.92 -24.22
N ARG A 105 -26.23 -6.72 -23.33
CA ARG A 105 -27.62 -6.40 -23.72
C ARG A 105 -27.85 -4.91 -23.99
N ALA A 106 -26.88 -4.05 -23.70
CA ALA A 106 -27.04 -2.58 -23.72
C ALA A 106 -26.33 -1.88 -24.90
N ALA A 107 -25.80 -2.61 -25.89
CA ALA A 107 -25.12 -2.04 -27.05
C ALA A 107 -26.10 -1.35 -28.02
N GLY A 108 -26.55 -0.14 -27.68
CA GLY A 108 -27.45 0.67 -28.50
C GLY A 108 -27.55 2.14 -28.09
N ARG A 109 -26.71 2.97 -28.73
CA ARG A 109 -26.85 4.43 -29.03
C ARG A 109 -26.47 5.50 -27.97
N LEU A 110 -25.75 6.50 -28.52
CA LEU A 110 -25.55 7.91 -28.17
C LEU A 110 -24.44 8.33 -27.17
N GLN A 111 -23.51 9.14 -27.70
CA GLN A 111 -22.27 9.60 -27.05
C GLN A 111 -22.48 10.63 -25.92
N GLN A 112 -23.57 11.41 -25.93
CA GLN A 112 -23.94 12.32 -24.83
C GLN A 112 -24.81 11.67 -23.75
N LEU A 113 -25.54 10.61 -24.10
CA LEU A 113 -26.21 9.76 -23.10
C LEU A 113 -25.19 8.86 -22.40
N ARG A 114 -24.03 8.60 -23.01
CA ARG A 114 -22.99 7.70 -22.50
C ARG A 114 -22.51 8.02 -21.09
N GLU A 115 -22.28 9.30 -20.73
CA GLU A 115 -21.81 9.62 -19.37
C GLU A 115 -22.92 9.46 -18.31
N ARG A 116 -24.15 9.87 -18.63
CA ARG A 116 -25.32 9.66 -17.76
C ARG A 116 -25.63 8.16 -17.62
N TRP A 117 -25.49 7.40 -18.70
CA TRP A 117 -25.61 5.94 -18.69
C TRP A 117 -24.45 5.30 -17.93
N LYS A 118 -23.21 5.78 -18.07
CA LYS A 118 -22.03 5.26 -17.37
C LYS A 118 -22.20 5.43 -15.87
N GLU A 119 -22.63 6.61 -15.41
CA GLU A 119 -22.89 6.84 -13.98
C GLU A 119 -24.09 6.02 -13.48
N TRP A 120 -25.20 5.95 -14.24
CA TRP A 120 -26.33 5.08 -13.90
C TRP A 120 -25.93 3.60 -13.83
N TRP A 121 -25.12 3.15 -14.78
CA TRP A 121 -24.58 1.80 -14.85
C TRP A 121 -23.69 1.52 -13.65
N ASN A 122 -22.77 2.42 -13.34
CA ASN A 122 -21.91 2.33 -12.16
C ASN A 122 -22.74 2.27 -10.88
N GLN A 123 -23.79 3.09 -10.73
CA GLN A 123 -24.69 3.00 -9.57
C GLN A 123 -25.40 1.64 -9.48
N ARG A 124 -25.75 1.01 -10.62
CA ARG A 124 -26.30 -0.35 -10.63
C ARG A 124 -25.27 -1.40 -10.25
N VAL A 125 -24.06 -1.31 -10.82
CA VAL A 125 -22.91 -2.17 -10.49
C VAL A 125 -22.63 -2.08 -9.00
N GLU A 126 -22.52 -0.87 -8.45
CA GLU A 126 -22.31 -0.60 -7.03
C GLU A 126 -23.41 -1.21 -6.17
N SER A 127 -24.68 -1.13 -6.59
CA SER A 127 -25.79 -1.71 -5.84
C SER A 127 -25.75 -3.25 -5.79
N ILE A 128 -25.27 -3.91 -6.84
CA ILE A 128 -25.15 -5.38 -6.91
C ILE A 128 -23.88 -5.83 -6.20
N ALA A 129 -22.78 -5.09 -6.39
CA ALA A 129 -21.48 -5.37 -5.81
C ALA A 129 -21.47 -5.18 -4.29
N ARG A 130 -22.24 -4.22 -3.76
CA ARG A 130 -22.28 -3.88 -2.33
C ARG A 130 -22.55 -5.08 -1.39
N PRO A 131 -23.62 -5.87 -1.55
CA PRO A 131 -23.87 -7.02 -0.66
C PRO A 131 -22.81 -8.12 -0.76
N LEU A 132 -22.14 -8.26 -1.92
CA LEU A 132 -21.11 -9.28 -2.14
C LEU A 132 -19.74 -8.83 -1.63
N GLY A 133 -19.35 -7.60 -1.92
CA GLY A 133 -18.02 -7.07 -1.65
C GLY A 133 -17.83 -6.49 -0.26
N ARG A 134 -18.88 -5.96 0.40
CA ARG A 134 -18.74 -5.41 1.76
C ARG A 134 -18.22 -6.42 2.80
N PRO A 135 -18.75 -7.66 2.89
CA PRO A 135 -18.25 -8.63 3.86
C PRO A 135 -16.79 -9.02 3.61
N LEU A 136 -16.46 -9.31 2.34
CA LEU A 136 -15.11 -9.68 1.91
C LEU A 136 -14.11 -8.55 2.13
N TRP A 137 -14.50 -7.31 1.83
CA TRP A 137 -13.68 -6.13 2.10
C TRP A 137 -13.46 -5.93 3.60
N ARG A 138 -14.50 -6.08 4.42
CA ARG A 138 -14.39 -5.96 5.88
C ARG A 138 -13.41 -6.98 6.45
N GLU A 139 -13.55 -8.25 6.07
CA GLU A 139 -12.64 -9.33 6.46
C GLU A 139 -11.19 -9.01 6.06
N MET A 140 -10.99 -8.57 4.82
CA MET A 140 -9.68 -8.17 4.31
C MET A 140 -9.06 -7.03 5.15
N LYS A 141 -9.84 -5.99 5.53
CA LYS A 141 -9.37 -4.91 6.39
C LYS A 141 -9.03 -5.39 7.80
N GLU A 142 -9.86 -6.25 8.38
CA GLU A 142 -9.60 -6.84 9.68
C GLU A 142 -8.30 -7.66 9.66
N ASN A 143 -8.03 -8.38 8.58
CA ASN A 143 -6.81 -9.17 8.43
C ASN A 143 -5.60 -8.28 8.21
N ALA A 144 -5.70 -7.21 7.40
CA ALA A 144 -4.66 -6.20 7.27
C ALA A 144 -4.31 -5.54 8.63
N ALA A 145 -5.32 -5.19 9.42
CA ALA A 145 -5.13 -4.64 10.76
C ALA A 145 -4.50 -5.66 11.73
N LYS A 146 -4.90 -6.93 11.67
CA LYS A 146 -4.29 -8.02 12.46
C LYS A 146 -2.83 -8.23 12.08
N ILE A 147 -2.45 -8.14 10.80
CA ILE A 147 -1.04 -8.21 10.38
C ILE A 147 -0.23 -7.07 11.00
N GLY A 148 -0.79 -5.86 11.10
CA GLY A 148 -0.09 -4.73 11.70
C GLY A 148 0.00 -4.74 13.23
N ASN A 149 -1.01 -5.29 13.92
CA ASN A 149 -1.15 -5.14 15.37
C ASN A 149 -1.04 -6.44 16.19
N ASN A 150 -1.26 -7.62 15.61
CA ASN A 150 -1.24 -8.88 16.36
C ASN A 150 0.20 -9.30 16.66
N PRO A 151 0.60 -9.52 17.94
CA PRO A 151 1.92 -10.05 18.31
C PRO A 151 2.29 -11.35 17.60
N ALA A 152 1.29 -12.19 17.28
CA ALA A 152 1.48 -13.45 16.58
C ALA A 152 1.55 -13.29 15.04
N SER A 153 1.53 -12.08 14.49
CA SER A 153 1.71 -11.86 13.06
C SER A 153 3.19 -11.85 12.68
N GLY A 154 3.53 -12.35 11.49
CA GLY A 154 4.92 -12.34 10.99
C GLY A 154 5.53 -10.93 10.91
N ALA A 155 4.73 -9.90 10.61
CA ALA A 155 5.19 -8.52 10.59
C ALA A 155 5.55 -8.01 12.00
N ARG A 156 4.77 -8.38 13.03
CA ARG A 156 5.09 -8.01 14.41
C ARG A 156 6.24 -8.83 14.98
N MET A 157 6.32 -10.13 14.67
CA MET A 157 7.48 -10.97 15.00
C MET A 157 8.76 -10.40 14.40
N LEU A 158 8.73 -9.89 13.17
CA LEU A 158 9.88 -9.23 12.56
C LEU A 158 10.35 -8.02 13.38
N LEU A 159 9.42 -7.16 13.81
CA LEU A 159 9.75 -6.05 14.69
C LEU A 159 10.31 -6.54 16.03
N ASP A 160 9.77 -7.61 16.60
CA ASP A 160 10.26 -8.16 17.86
C ASP A 160 11.67 -8.76 17.72
N VAL A 161 11.96 -9.47 16.63
CA VAL A 161 13.31 -10.01 16.34
C VAL A 161 14.31 -8.89 16.09
N LEU A 162 13.95 -7.89 15.27
CA LEU A 162 14.82 -6.73 15.00
C LEU A 162 15.11 -5.92 16.27
N ARG A 163 14.16 -5.84 17.22
CA ARG A 163 14.37 -5.11 18.46
C ARG A 163 15.13 -5.92 19.50
N GLY A 164 14.75 -7.19 19.68
CA GLY A 164 15.25 -8.05 20.75
C GLY A 164 16.61 -8.67 20.44
N LYS A 165 16.82 -9.12 19.19
CA LYS A 165 17.97 -9.98 18.86
C LYS A 165 19.01 -9.32 17.95
N ALA A 166 18.68 -8.20 17.29
CA ALA A 166 19.62 -7.59 16.33
C ALA A 166 20.99 -7.23 16.94
N ARG A 167 21.00 -6.77 18.20
CA ARG A 167 22.27 -6.50 18.92
C ARG A 167 23.07 -7.76 19.22
N GLU A 168 22.40 -8.85 19.59
CA GLU A 168 23.05 -10.15 19.85
C GLU A 168 23.69 -10.70 18.58
N TYR A 169 23.09 -10.43 17.42
CA TYR A 169 23.64 -10.78 16.11
C TYR A 169 24.71 -9.82 15.60
N GLY A 170 25.09 -8.80 16.38
CA GLY A 170 26.07 -7.80 15.98
C GLY A 170 25.63 -6.90 14.82
N LEU A 171 24.31 -6.77 14.60
CA LEU A 171 23.76 -5.96 13.52
C LEU A 171 23.85 -4.45 13.83
N PRO A 172 23.99 -3.60 12.79
CA PRO A 172 23.91 -2.14 12.92
C PRO A 172 22.54 -1.67 13.40
N ARG A 173 22.43 -0.37 13.71
CA ARG A 173 21.13 0.26 14.00
C ARG A 173 20.21 0.17 12.78
N VAL A 174 18.95 -0.14 13.00
CA VAL A 174 17.96 -0.26 11.91
C VAL A 174 17.22 1.06 11.72
N ARG A 175 17.27 1.60 10.50
CA ARG A 175 16.35 2.64 10.01
C ARG A 175 15.21 1.95 9.28
N LEU A 176 13.99 2.11 9.79
CA LEU A 176 12.82 1.41 9.27
C LEU A 176 12.09 2.28 8.23
N HIS A 177 11.70 1.65 7.13
CA HIS A 177 10.92 2.26 6.08
C HIS A 177 9.74 1.35 5.73
N LEU A 178 8.56 1.93 5.54
CA LEU A 178 7.36 1.18 5.15
C LEU A 178 6.93 1.59 3.74
N VAL A 179 6.64 0.61 2.90
CA VAL A 179 6.13 0.82 1.54
C VAL A 179 4.87 -0.04 1.36
N GLY A 180 3.74 0.56 1.02
CA GLY A 180 2.47 -0.17 0.91
C GLY A 180 1.69 0.21 -0.32
N HIS A 181 1.30 -0.78 -1.13
CA HIS A 181 0.38 -0.57 -2.24
C HIS A 181 -1.05 -0.93 -1.83
N SER A 182 -2.05 -0.13 -2.24
CA SER A 182 -3.47 -0.44 -2.05
C SER A 182 -3.80 -0.86 -0.62
N ALA A 183 -4.33 -2.06 -0.40
CA ALA A 183 -4.63 -2.62 0.92
C ALA A 183 -3.40 -2.77 1.85
N GLY A 184 -2.18 -2.86 1.30
CA GLY A 184 -0.93 -2.80 2.07
C GLY A 184 -0.76 -1.48 2.85
N SER A 185 -1.43 -0.40 2.43
CA SER A 185 -1.51 0.84 3.22
C SER A 185 -2.26 0.67 4.54
N ILE A 186 -3.24 -0.24 4.61
CA ILE A 186 -3.97 -0.55 5.84
C ILE A 186 -3.06 -1.32 6.79
N VAL A 187 -2.28 -2.28 6.28
CA VAL A 187 -1.26 -2.99 7.07
C VAL A 187 -0.30 -1.98 7.70
N HIS A 188 0.23 -1.04 6.92
CA HIS A 188 1.19 -0.06 7.42
C HIS A 188 0.60 1.03 8.30
N ALA A 189 -0.68 1.37 8.13
CA ALA A 189 -1.39 2.28 9.04
C ALA A 189 -1.38 1.75 10.49
N HIS A 190 -1.40 0.43 10.66
CA HIS A 190 -1.31 -0.25 11.96
C HIS A 190 0.13 -0.60 12.34
N LEU A 191 0.90 -1.21 11.44
CA LEU A 191 2.28 -1.62 11.69
C LEU A 191 3.19 -0.45 12.04
N GLY A 192 3.00 0.72 11.40
CA GLY A 192 3.78 1.92 11.69
C GLY A 192 3.55 2.43 13.11
N VAL A 193 2.31 2.38 13.62
CA VAL A 193 2.00 2.69 15.03
C VAL A 193 2.72 1.72 15.96
N ALA A 194 2.69 0.42 15.66
CA ALA A 194 3.37 -0.60 16.45
C ALA A 194 4.90 -0.45 16.43
N ALA A 195 5.48 -0.05 15.30
CA ALA A 195 6.90 0.23 15.18
C ALA A 195 7.33 1.45 16.01
N ILE A 196 6.61 2.58 15.87
CA ILE A 196 6.88 3.80 16.65
C ILE A 196 6.77 3.51 18.16
N ARG A 197 5.71 2.82 18.60
CA ARG A 197 5.52 2.46 20.02
C ARG A 197 6.63 1.56 20.55
N ALA A 198 7.18 0.69 19.71
CA ALA A 198 8.31 -0.18 20.07
C ALA A 198 9.68 0.55 20.02
N GLY A 199 9.70 1.86 19.72
CA GLY A 199 10.90 2.67 19.69
C GLY A 199 11.80 2.43 18.48
N PHE A 200 11.22 2.01 17.35
CA PHE A 200 11.93 1.98 16.07
C PHE A 200 12.12 3.37 15.49
N ASP A 201 13.24 3.56 14.80
CA ASP A 201 13.50 4.73 13.97
C ASP A 201 12.73 4.59 12.64
N LEU A 202 11.42 4.86 12.67
CA LEU A 202 10.59 4.88 11.47
C LEU A 202 10.86 6.16 10.67
N ARG A 203 11.69 6.03 9.63
CA ARG A 203 12.22 7.16 8.87
C ARG A 203 11.30 7.62 7.75
N SER A 204 10.68 6.68 7.05
CA SER A 204 9.73 7.03 5.99
C SER A 204 8.59 6.04 5.83
N VAL A 205 7.46 6.54 5.35
CA VAL A 205 6.31 5.74 4.89
C VAL A 205 5.93 6.20 3.49
N SER A 206 5.90 5.27 2.53
CA SER A 206 5.42 5.50 1.17
C SER A 206 4.18 4.65 0.90
N LEU A 207 3.06 5.31 0.61
CA LEU A 207 1.79 4.65 0.31
C LEU A 207 1.42 4.88 -1.15
N ILE A 208 1.20 3.82 -1.90
CA ILE A 208 0.93 3.85 -3.34
C ILE A 208 -0.52 3.39 -3.55
N ALA A 209 -1.33 4.24 -4.17
CA ALA A 209 -2.79 4.07 -4.31
C ALA A 209 -3.47 3.61 -2.99
N PRO A 210 -3.26 4.29 -1.85
CA PRO A 210 -3.66 3.77 -0.55
C PRO A 210 -5.18 3.53 -0.43
N ALA A 211 -5.56 2.30 -0.10
CA ALA A 211 -6.95 1.94 0.17
C ALA A 211 -7.39 2.18 1.63
N VAL A 212 -6.48 2.62 2.51
CA VAL A 212 -6.83 3.01 3.87
C VAL A 212 -7.76 4.22 3.86
N ARG A 213 -8.77 4.20 4.73
CA ARG A 213 -9.67 5.34 4.89
C ARG A 213 -8.95 6.53 5.51
N VAL A 214 -9.38 7.73 5.17
CA VAL A 214 -8.81 8.96 5.73
C VAL A 214 -8.99 9.02 7.25
N ASP A 215 -10.16 8.63 7.78
CA ASP A 215 -10.46 8.62 9.22
C ASP A 215 -9.58 7.61 9.99
N GLU A 216 -9.40 6.42 9.42
CA GLU A 216 -8.58 5.36 9.99
C GLU A 216 -7.11 5.76 10.00
N PHE A 217 -6.61 6.29 8.87
CA PHE A 217 -5.24 6.79 8.79
C PHE A 217 -4.99 7.92 9.79
N ASP A 218 -5.88 8.91 9.87
CA ASP A 218 -5.76 10.02 10.81
C ASP A 218 -5.65 9.50 12.25
N ARG A 219 -6.57 8.63 12.68
CA ARG A 219 -6.58 8.07 14.05
C ARG A 219 -5.38 7.18 14.38
N THR A 220 -4.71 6.62 13.36
CA THR A 220 -3.62 5.66 13.52
C THR A 220 -2.27 6.28 13.19
N LEU A 221 -1.72 5.95 12.02
CA LEU A 221 -0.39 6.36 11.59
C LEU A 221 -0.28 7.89 11.46
N GLY A 222 -1.33 8.56 10.98
CA GLY A 222 -1.39 10.02 10.85
C GLY A 222 -1.10 10.73 12.17
N GLN A 223 -1.74 10.35 13.28
CA GLN A 223 -1.39 10.88 14.61
C GLN A 223 0.00 10.42 15.10
N ALA A 224 0.40 9.18 14.81
CA ALA A 224 1.66 8.64 15.33
C ALA A 224 2.89 9.34 14.75
N VAL A 225 2.88 9.66 13.44
CA VAL A 225 4.01 10.32 12.77
C VAL A 225 4.19 11.78 13.17
N LEU A 226 3.15 12.46 13.67
CA LEU A 226 3.28 13.85 14.14
C LEU A 226 4.27 14.00 15.31
N ARG A 227 4.48 12.91 16.05
CA ARG A 227 5.42 12.87 17.19
C ARG A 227 6.81 12.40 16.78
N THR A 228 7.03 12.14 15.50
CA THR A 228 8.28 11.64 14.94
C THR A 228 8.75 12.56 13.80
N GLY A 229 9.98 12.36 13.33
CA GLY A 229 10.48 12.98 12.10
C GLY A 229 10.15 12.16 10.85
N THR A 230 9.12 11.29 10.90
CA THR A 230 8.82 10.34 9.82
C THR A 230 8.33 11.07 8.58
N ARG A 231 8.98 10.84 7.44
CA ARG A 231 8.60 11.45 6.17
C ARG A 231 7.55 10.61 5.46
N MET A 232 6.54 11.26 4.90
CA MET A 232 5.47 10.55 4.21
C MET A 232 5.40 10.91 2.73
N LEU A 233 5.11 9.90 1.91
CA LEU A 233 4.79 10.03 0.50
C LEU A 233 3.50 9.27 0.20
N VAL A 234 2.56 9.92 -0.49
CA VAL A 234 1.39 9.27 -1.10
C VAL A 234 1.46 9.44 -2.61
N ALA A 235 1.49 8.33 -3.34
CA ALA A 235 1.29 8.31 -4.79
C ALA A 235 -0.16 7.90 -5.08
N HIS A 236 -0.87 8.65 -5.90
CA HIS A 236 -2.28 8.41 -6.26
C HIS A 236 -2.53 8.71 -7.73
N LEU A 237 -3.64 8.22 -8.29
CA LEU A 237 -4.08 8.69 -9.60
C LEU A 237 -4.79 10.04 -9.46
N THR A 238 -4.79 10.83 -10.51
CA THR A 238 -5.70 11.98 -10.67
C THR A 238 -7.15 11.48 -10.69
N ASP A 239 -8.10 12.30 -10.26
CA ASP A 239 -9.52 11.91 -10.26
C ASP A 239 -10.01 11.54 -11.67
N ALA A 240 -9.49 12.22 -12.69
CA ALA A 240 -9.78 11.91 -14.09
C ALA A 240 -9.28 10.51 -14.49
N ALA A 241 -8.06 10.12 -14.08
CA ALA A 241 -7.51 8.79 -14.33
C ALA A 241 -8.28 7.70 -13.54
N GLU A 242 -8.59 7.93 -12.26
CA GLU A 242 -9.42 7.02 -11.45
C GLU A 242 -10.79 6.76 -12.11
N ARG A 243 -11.42 7.80 -12.66
CA ARG A 243 -12.73 7.68 -13.36
C ARG A 243 -12.65 7.03 -14.72
N ALA A 244 -11.46 6.98 -15.33
CA ALA A 244 -11.20 6.36 -16.62
C ALA A 244 -10.61 4.95 -16.50
N ASP A 245 -10.20 4.54 -15.30
CA ASP A 245 -9.53 3.27 -15.04
C ASP A 245 -10.45 2.07 -15.35
N PRO A 246 -10.07 1.18 -16.28
CA PRO A 246 -10.85 0.00 -16.64
C PRO A 246 -10.58 -1.23 -15.74
N THR A 247 -9.80 -1.11 -14.66
CA THR A 247 -9.36 -2.23 -13.82
C THR A 247 -10.50 -3.10 -13.29
N CYS A 248 -11.68 -2.53 -13.05
CA CYS A 248 -12.82 -3.24 -12.47
C CYS A 248 -13.96 -3.50 -13.46
N ARG A 249 -13.67 -3.65 -14.77
CA ARG A 249 -14.72 -3.93 -15.77
C ARG A 249 -15.68 -5.03 -15.30
N PRO A 250 -16.99 -4.85 -15.49
CA PRO A 250 -17.67 -3.78 -16.23
C PRO A 250 -17.93 -2.49 -15.44
N TYR A 251 -17.40 -2.34 -14.21
CA TYR A 251 -17.41 -1.06 -13.51
C TYR A 251 -16.49 -0.06 -14.24
N GLY A 252 -17.02 1.14 -14.51
CA GLY A 252 -16.36 2.13 -15.36
C GLY A 252 -15.34 3.03 -14.67
N HIS A 253 -14.90 2.68 -13.45
CA HIS A 253 -13.93 3.42 -12.65
C HIS A 253 -12.96 2.44 -11.96
N SER A 254 -11.99 2.99 -11.24
CA SER A 254 -10.99 2.21 -10.51
C SER A 254 -11.55 1.38 -9.36
N LEU A 255 -10.69 0.49 -8.85
CA LEU A 255 -10.98 -0.26 -7.64
C LEU A 255 -11.25 0.65 -6.44
N LEU A 256 -10.46 1.71 -6.22
CA LEU A 256 -10.66 2.57 -5.05
C LEU A 256 -12.01 3.29 -5.11
N TYR A 257 -12.46 3.66 -6.30
CA TYR A 257 -13.83 4.16 -6.51
C TYR A 257 -14.88 3.13 -6.10
N LEU A 258 -14.71 1.87 -6.52
CA LEU A 258 -15.62 0.78 -6.16
C LEU A 258 -15.62 0.52 -4.65
N VAL A 259 -14.46 0.51 -4.02
CA VAL A 259 -14.30 0.35 -2.58
C VAL A 259 -15.02 1.49 -1.84
N SER A 260 -14.71 2.73 -2.19
CA SER A 260 -15.28 3.95 -1.57
C SER A 260 -16.81 3.99 -1.68
N ARG A 261 -17.36 3.59 -2.83
CA ARG A 261 -18.81 3.70 -3.10
C ARG A 261 -19.62 2.47 -2.70
N ALA A 262 -19.04 1.27 -2.80
CA ALA A 262 -19.76 0.02 -2.63
C ALA A 262 -19.30 -0.84 -1.45
N PHE A 263 -18.00 -0.91 -1.14
CA PHE A 263 -17.48 -1.90 -0.17
C PHE A 263 -17.25 -1.37 1.23
N GLU A 264 -17.18 -0.05 1.40
CA GLU A 264 -17.20 0.56 2.72
C GLU A 264 -18.60 0.60 3.35
N ASP A 265 -18.65 0.87 4.66
CA ASP A 265 -19.90 0.89 5.41
C ASP A 265 -20.83 2.02 4.96
N HIS A 266 -20.24 3.19 4.69
CA HIS A 266 -20.92 4.35 4.15
C HIS A 266 -20.64 4.49 2.65
N ARG A 267 -21.62 4.97 1.88
CA ARG A 267 -21.40 5.33 0.48
C ARG A 267 -20.47 6.54 0.43
N GLU A 268 -19.56 6.53 -0.55
CA GLU A 268 -18.57 7.60 -0.76
C GLU A 268 -17.68 7.81 0.46
N THR A 269 -17.23 6.70 1.06
CA THR A 269 -16.30 6.73 2.18
C THR A 269 -14.94 7.30 1.72
N PRO A 270 -14.38 8.32 2.39
CA PRO A 270 -13.13 8.93 1.98
C PRO A 270 -11.93 7.98 2.09
N LEU A 271 -11.20 7.78 0.99
CA LEU A 271 -9.99 6.95 0.95
C LEU A 271 -8.75 7.81 0.70
N LEU A 272 -7.66 7.52 1.39
CA LEU A 272 -6.43 8.30 1.29
C LEU A 272 -5.83 8.30 -0.13
N GLY A 273 -6.12 7.26 -0.93
CA GLY A 273 -5.62 7.12 -2.30
C GLY A 273 -6.45 7.80 -3.38
N LEU A 274 -7.61 8.39 -3.04
CA LEU A 274 -8.43 9.13 -4.00
C LEU A 274 -8.09 10.61 -3.94
N GLU A 275 -7.75 11.23 -5.08
CA GLU A 275 -7.38 12.67 -5.14
C GLU A 275 -8.43 13.57 -4.49
N ARG A 276 -9.72 13.33 -4.79
CA ARG A 276 -10.86 14.07 -4.24
C ARG A 276 -10.96 14.05 -2.71
N ASP A 277 -10.36 13.03 -2.07
CA ASP A 277 -10.40 12.83 -0.61
C ASP A 277 -9.05 13.25 0.02
N LEU A 278 -7.94 12.95 -0.63
CA LEU A 278 -6.58 13.27 -0.17
C LEU A 278 -6.31 14.76 -0.13
N VAL A 279 -6.69 15.50 -1.18
CA VAL A 279 -6.45 16.94 -1.29
C VAL A 279 -7.07 17.71 -0.13
N PRO A 280 -8.38 17.57 0.18
CA PRO A 280 -8.95 18.25 1.34
C PRO A 280 -8.34 17.75 2.66
N ALA A 281 -8.13 16.45 2.82
CA ALA A 281 -7.53 15.88 4.03
C ALA A 281 -6.15 16.49 4.33
N ARG A 282 -5.28 16.63 3.32
CA ARG A 282 -3.97 17.26 3.47
C ARG A 282 -4.05 18.73 3.85
N ALA A 283 -5.08 19.43 3.40
CA ALA A 283 -5.28 20.84 3.72
C ALA A 283 -5.79 21.05 5.16
N THR A 284 -6.56 20.10 5.70
CA THR A 284 -7.25 20.28 6.98
C THR A 284 -6.65 19.52 8.15
N LEU A 285 -5.91 18.42 7.91
CA LEU A 285 -5.39 17.55 8.97
C LEU A 285 -3.91 17.84 9.26
N PRO A 286 -3.46 17.77 10.54
CA PRO A 286 -2.10 18.18 10.90
C PRO A 286 -0.99 17.42 10.19
N TRP A 287 -1.19 16.12 9.90
CA TRP A 287 -0.19 15.29 9.21
C TRP A 287 -0.04 15.66 7.73
N GLY A 288 -1.00 16.39 7.15
CA GLY A 288 -0.98 16.80 5.75
C GLY A 288 0.26 17.60 5.39
N ALA A 289 0.68 18.51 6.28
CA ALA A 289 1.87 19.36 6.13
C ALA A 289 3.19 18.58 6.05
N GLN A 290 3.23 17.35 6.56
CA GLN A 290 4.40 16.46 6.56
C GLN A 290 4.37 15.43 5.42
N MET A 291 3.31 15.42 4.63
CA MET A 291 3.07 14.46 3.56
C MET A 291 3.35 15.08 2.18
N LEU A 292 4.23 14.44 1.43
CA LEU A 292 4.37 14.64 -0.01
C LEU A 292 3.26 13.86 -0.73
N ALA A 293 2.63 14.46 -1.75
CA ALA A 293 1.72 13.73 -2.61
C ALA A 293 2.11 13.88 -4.08
N VAL A 294 1.89 12.82 -4.85
CA VAL A 294 2.17 12.76 -6.27
C VAL A 294 0.97 12.16 -6.98
N ALA A 295 0.39 12.95 -7.88
CA ALA A 295 -0.69 12.50 -8.73
C ALA A 295 -0.14 11.89 -10.02
N SER A 296 -0.87 10.92 -10.58
CA SER A 296 -0.54 10.28 -11.84
C SER A 296 -1.77 10.23 -12.75
N PRO A 297 -1.62 10.46 -14.06
CA PRO A 297 -0.38 10.68 -14.79
C PRO A 297 0.05 12.17 -14.84
N GLN A 298 1.28 12.42 -15.32
CA GLN A 298 1.87 13.71 -15.70
C GLN A 298 1.73 14.88 -14.72
N THR A 299 1.81 14.64 -13.41
CA THR A 299 1.72 15.73 -12.42
C THR A 299 3.02 15.90 -11.65
N ALA A 300 3.49 17.15 -11.52
CA ALA A 300 4.61 17.50 -10.67
C ALA A 300 4.27 17.26 -9.19
N ILE A 301 5.28 16.93 -8.38
CA ILE A 301 5.11 16.62 -6.96
C ILE A 301 4.45 17.81 -6.23
N ALA A 302 3.22 17.60 -5.74
CA ALA A 302 2.46 18.63 -5.05
C ALA A 302 2.91 18.71 -3.58
N ARG A 303 3.70 19.73 -3.26
CA ARG A 303 4.05 20.07 -1.88
C ARG A 303 3.04 21.05 -1.30
N LEU A 304 2.71 20.85 -0.03
CA LEU A 304 2.29 21.98 0.79
C LEU A 304 3.54 22.84 1.07
N PRO A 305 3.41 24.18 1.13
CA PRO A 305 4.54 25.11 1.30
C PRO A 305 5.47 24.81 2.49
N SER A 306 5.04 23.99 3.46
CA SER A 306 5.77 23.58 4.65
C SER A 306 6.79 22.44 4.45
N ALA A 307 6.79 21.73 3.32
CA ALA A 307 7.63 20.54 3.13
C ALA A 307 9.07 20.88 2.67
N GLN A 308 9.97 21.15 3.63
CA GLN A 308 11.40 21.34 3.38
C GLN A 308 12.16 20.01 3.19
N GLY A 309 13.16 19.98 2.30
CA GLY A 309 14.29 19.03 2.41
C GLY A 309 14.45 17.91 1.38
N VAL A 310 13.51 17.64 0.46
CA VAL A 310 13.72 16.63 -0.60
C VAL A 310 14.00 17.34 -1.92
N ASP A 311 15.15 17.16 -2.58
CA ASP A 311 15.30 17.61 -3.98
C ASP A 311 14.39 16.73 -4.87
N THR A 312 13.22 17.23 -5.27
CA THR A 312 12.19 16.47 -5.99
C THR A 312 12.24 16.69 -7.50
N ARG A 313 13.40 17.05 -8.06
CA ARG A 313 13.62 16.98 -9.51
C ARG A 313 13.60 15.51 -9.93
N CYS A 314 12.39 14.95 -10.06
CA CYS A 314 12.21 13.72 -10.80
C CYS A 314 12.33 14.11 -12.27
N SER A 315 13.37 13.61 -12.95
CA SER A 315 13.57 13.88 -14.39
C SER A 315 12.50 13.23 -15.27
N ARG A 316 11.65 12.36 -14.69
CA ARG A 316 10.57 11.65 -15.37
C ARG A 316 9.23 11.90 -14.67
N PRO A 317 8.18 12.33 -15.41
CA PRO A 317 6.83 12.38 -14.89
C PRO A 317 6.31 10.98 -14.60
N THR A 318 5.31 10.87 -13.72
CA THR A 318 4.52 9.65 -13.55
C THR A 318 3.67 9.40 -14.80
N GLU A 319 3.47 8.14 -15.16
CA GLU A 319 2.78 7.71 -16.38
C GLU A 319 1.63 6.73 -16.09
N ALA A 320 1.55 6.17 -14.89
CA ALA A 320 0.49 5.25 -14.49
C ALA A 320 -0.91 5.87 -14.66
N THR A 321 -1.80 5.13 -15.30
CA THR A 321 -3.21 5.52 -15.54
C THR A 321 -4.21 4.55 -14.92
N THR A 322 -3.74 3.48 -14.29
CA THR A 322 -4.58 2.47 -13.61
C THR A 322 -4.08 2.20 -12.20
N HIS A 323 -4.98 1.76 -11.33
CA HIS A 323 -4.72 1.48 -9.92
C HIS A 323 -3.53 0.52 -9.72
N GLY A 324 -3.44 -0.52 -10.54
CA GLY A 324 -2.33 -1.48 -10.51
C GLY A 324 -1.02 -0.89 -11.01
N SER A 325 -1.05 -0.17 -12.15
CA SER A 325 0.17 0.35 -12.80
C SER A 325 0.95 1.35 -11.96
N LEU A 326 0.33 1.98 -10.96
CA LEU A 326 1.01 2.88 -10.02
C LEU A 326 2.13 2.19 -9.23
N ASP A 327 1.97 0.91 -8.90
CA ASP A 327 3.00 0.15 -8.18
C ASP A 327 4.18 -0.23 -9.07
N ASP A 328 4.01 -0.21 -10.40
CA ASP A 328 5.04 -0.53 -11.39
C ASP A 328 5.69 0.73 -11.99
N ASP A 329 5.20 1.93 -11.63
CA ASP A 329 5.64 3.20 -12.22
C ASP A 329 7.09 3.54 -11.79
N PRO A 330 8.05 3.63 -12.76
CA PRO A 330 9.45 3.88 -12.43
C PRO A 330 9.70 5.24 -11.75
N ALA A 331 8.87 6.25 -12.01
CA ALA A 331 8.97 7.54 -11.33
C ALA A 331 8.53 7.41 -9.87
N VAL A 332 7.45 6.64 -9.58
CA VAL A 332 7.03 6.34 -8.21
C VAL A 332 8.12 5.56 -7.46
N HIS A 333 8.67 4.51 -8.06
CA HIS A 333 9.81 3.76 -7.51
C HIS A 333 10.98 4.65 -7.13
N HIS A 334 11.38 5.52 -8.06
CA HIS A 334 12.48 6.46 -7.85
C HIS A 334 12.22 7.38 -6.65
N LEU A 335 10.99 7.87 -6.51
CA LEU A 335 10.60 8.75 -5.40
C LEU A 335 10.62 8.04 -4.05
N VAL A 336 10.15 6.78 -4.00
CA VAL A 336 10.24 5.96 -2.78
C VAL A 336 11.69 5.77 -2.36
N VAL A 337 12.58 5.40 -3.29
CA VAL A 337 14.01 5.24 -3.02
C VAL A 337 14.65 6.55 -2.57
N GLN A 338 14.33 7.67 -3.23
CA GLN A 338 14.84 8.99 -2.84
C GLN A 338 14.39 9.38 -1.43
N LEU A 339 13.13 9.10 -1.09
CA LEU A 339 12.59 9.38 0.24
C LEU A 339 13.37 8.59 1.30
N ILE A 340 13.59 7.29 1.07
CA ILE A 340 14.35 6.42 1.97
C ILE A 340 15.77 6.98 2.18
N ARG A 341 16.50 7.28 1.09
CA ARG A 341 17.91 7.71 1.16
C ARG A 341 18.13 9.07 1.80
N LYS A 342 17.16 9.98 1.69
CA LYS A 342 17.27 11.32 2.28
C LYS A 342 16.88 11.33 3.76
N SER A 343 16.25 10.27 4.29
CA SER A 343 15.60 10.24 5.60
C SER A 343 16.55 10.08 6.78
#